data_AF-A0A6J0U8Z9-F1
#
_entry.id   AF-A0A6J0U8Z9-F1
#
_cell.length_a   1.000
_cell.length_b   1.000
_cell.length_c   1.000
_cell.angle_alpha   90.00
_cell.angle_beta   90.00
_cell.angle_gamma   90.00
#
_symmetry.space_group_name_H-M   'P 1'
#
loop_
_entity.id
_entity.type
_entity.pdbx_description
1 polymer ?
#
loop_
_entity_poly.entity_id
_entity_poly.type
_entity_poly.pdbx_seq_one_letter_code
_entity_poly.pdbx_strand_id
1 'polypeptide(L)'
;MLKRKTTVQAKSERGDHLAKEKQTKGDANQHLKYDKGITLQAVKEDLNEVPEIIEIIYFHLHAIQEPSAREAAVGAVCLLAEKHTEEVVTSLLRLSLLCDQHVTQIWKTLGRAKQPVRLQVLAKLLEVLKRRPCFDHELSDLDKDDSSLLPLAATKALCIIFRDRKCKVPMDSFFVSVIIFLVIQLHYLVSYADIEHEEEEVFETSSYIRCALEALKALIRRERTPHTCFTSLTGNWDLLSSPENYLEGVLLLANSLVKHHRGLDYAVFTKVIPFLHHGDEKQKLTAMAFFTALLSSKSSCAVLQKNYTLGLLKNWQNDSCSTYRWLSLYGMGNLAQHLQNKKELTALILDILPSFYDPDEKVTLAAIVAVNKIISSCSNNAKVYVKIAKHLQPFLAEERNKVCCAANRLFRDILLNLDAKDKTLMRDQVLSSIVTLMVNLQDPDLHVAENCRDSLTVCIIFLEWTANENEDSWDTTCKHLVKEHPGKVRTFLYQAQEYCQSPRKSSRTAATMFIDSILEHMESSCTQKSEVDVLRKTFCNSQPEKQRPVPVVESKKARRFCSNLFRCSRYFPRCR
;
A
#
# COMPACT_ATOMS: atom_id res chain seq x y z
N MET A 1 -68.60 26.51 61.82
CA MET A 1 -67.45 25.71 62.31
C MET A 1 -67.49 24.23 61.89
N LEU A 2 -67.91 23.89 60.65
CA LEU A 2 -68.04 22.48 60.22
C LEU A 2 -67.38 22.17 58.86
N LYS A 3 -66.32 22.92 58.49
CA LYS A 3 -65.52 22.66 57.27
C LYS A 3 -64.01 22.56 57.50
N ARG A 4 -63.55 22.57 58.76
CA ARG A 4 -62.13 22.42 59.12
C ARG A 4 -61.75 21.09 59.79
N LYS A 5 -62.72 20.26 60.20
CA LYS A 5 -62.44 18.94 60.81
C LYS A 5 -62.30 17.80 59.78
N THR A 6 -62.96 17.87 58.63
CA THR A 6 -62.88 16.83 57.58
C THR A 6 -61.61 16.88 56.74
N THR A 7 -60.90 18.01 56.72
CA THR A 7 -59.68 18.18 55.90
C THR A 7 -58.40 17.76 56.61
N VAL A 8 -58.42 17.63 57.94
CA VAL A 8 -57.26 17.19 58.74
C VAL A 8 -57.19 15.66 58.81
N GLN A 9 -58.34 14.98 58.91
CA GLN A 9 -58.41 13.52 58.98
C GLN A 9 -58.08 12.85 57.63
N ALA A 10 -58.57 13.42 56.52
CA ALA A 10 -58.23 12.95 55.16
C ALA A 10 -56.75 13.22 54.75
N LYS A 11 -56.06 14.15 55.41
CA LYS A 11 -54.62 14.40 55.21
C LYS A 11 -53.74 13.43 56.01
N SER A 12 -54.19 13.00 57.19
CA SER A 12 -53.49 11.99 58.00
C SER A 12 -53.50 10.61 57.35
N GLU A 13 -54.68 10.16 56.90
CA GLU A 13 -54.84 8.84 56.26
C GLU A 13 -54.12 8.74 54.91
N ARG A 14 -54.04 9.85 54.15
CA ARG A 14 -53.19 9.91 52.93
C ARG A 14 -51.70 9.91 53.24
N GLY A 15 -51.28 10.50 54.36
CA GLY A 15 -49.88 10.48 54.79
C GLY A 15 -49.41 9.07 55.15
N ASP A 16 -50.24 8.32 55.88
CA ASP A 16 -49.92 6.94 56.29
C ASP A 16 -49.95 5.95 55.12
N HIS A 17 -50.86 6.14 54.15
CA HIS A 17 -50.86 5.35 52.92
C HIS A 17 -49.63 5.64 52.05
N LEU A 18 -49.21 6.90 51.91
CA LEU A 18 -47.98 7.24 51.17
C LEU A 18 -46.71 6.75 51.88
N ALA A 19 -46.69 6.72 53.21
CA ALA A 19 -45.58 6.20 53.99
C ALA A 19 -45.45 4.67 53.83
N LYS A 20 -46.56 3.93 53.93
CA LYS A 20 -46.58 2.48 53.68
C LYS A 20 -46.20 2.11 52.24
N GLU A 21 -46.62 2.89 51.26
CA GLU A 21 -46.27 2.66 49.85
C GLU A 21 -44.80 2.98 49.54
N LYS A 22 -44.23 4.00 50.20
CA LYS A 22 -42.79 4.29 50.10
C LYS A 22 -41.93 3.23 50.79
N GLN A 23 -42.40 2.65 51.90
CA GLN A 23 -41.67 1.60 52.62
C GLN A 23 -41.71 0.27 51.87
N THR A 24 -42.87 -0.12 51.31
CA THR A 24 -42.96 -1.30 50.42
C THR A 24 -42.17 -1.13 49.11
N LYS A 25 -42.09 0.09 48.54
CA LYS A 25 -41.20 0.36 47.39
C LYS A 25 -39.71 0.37 47.77
N GLY A 26 -39.36 0.77 49.00
CA GLY A 26 -38.00 0.70 49.53
C GLY A 26 -37.54 -0.73 49.75
N ASP A 27 -38.38 -1.56 50.38
CA ASP A 27 -38.12 -2.97 50.64
C ASP A 27 -38.09 -3.80 49.35
N ALA A 28 -38.97 -3.50 48.39
CA ALA A 28 -38.94 -4.12 47.06
C ALA A 28 -37.68 -3.74 46.25
N ASN A 29 -37.18 -2.50 46.38
CA ASN A 29 -35.92 -2.09 45.75
C ASN A 29 -34.68 -2.65 46.46
N GLN A 30 -34.73 -2.86 47.77
CA GLN A 30 -33.67 -3.55 48.52
C GLN A 30 -33.65 -5.04 48.20
N HIS A 31 -34.81 -5.71 48.13
CA HIS A 31 -34.92 -7.09 47.65
C HIS A 31 -34.46 -7.22 46.19
N LEU A 32 -34.83 -6.30 45.28
CA LEU A 32 -34.30 -6.33 43.90
C LEU A 32 -32.80 -6.06 43.81
N LYS A 33 -32.22 -5.26 44.72
CA LYS A 33 -30.76 -5.02 44.79
C LYS A 33 -30.02 -6.21 45.38
N TYR A 34 -30.57 -6.85 46.41
CA TYR A 34 -30.00 -8.07 47.01
C TYR A 34 -30.13 -9.27 46.08
N ASP A 35 -31.27 -9.48 45.42
CA ASP A 35 -31.45 -10.54 44.42
C ASP A 35 -30.53 -10.32 43.20
N LYS A 36 -30.38 -9.08 42.71
CA LYS A 36 -29.41 -8.76 41.66
C LYS A 36 -27.96 -8.95 42.13
N GLY A 37 -27.66 -8.66 43.40
CA GLY A 37 -26.36 -8.90 44.00
C GLY A 37 -26.03 -10.39 44.11
N ILE A 38 -26.98 -11.21 44.56
CA ILE A 38 -26.84 -12.67 44.69
C ILE A 38 -26.81 -13.35 43.32
N THR A 39 -27.61 -12.91 42.33
CA THR A 39 -27.51 -13.43 40.96
C THR A 39 -26.23 -12.99 40.25
N LEU A 40 -25.73 -11.76 40.46
CA LEU A 40 -24.43 -11.36 39.93
C LEU A 40 -23.27 -12.08 40.61
N GLN A 41 -23.40 -12.45 41.89
CA GLN A 41 -22.37 -13.16 42.65
C GLN A 41 -22.37 -14.67 42.35
N ALA A 42 -23.54 -15.30 42.22
CA ALA A 42 -23.67 -16.69 41.75
C ALA A 42 -23.26 -16.84 40.28
N VAL A 43 -23.60 -15.87 39.40
CA VAL A 43 -23.08 -15.85 38.02
C VAL A 43 -21.57 -15.61 38.01
N LYS A 44 -21.00 -14.83 38.94
CA LYS A 44 -19.54 -14.69 39.09
C LYS A 44 -18.87 -15.96 39.60
N GLU A 45 -19.50 -16.69 40.49
CA GLU A 45 -19.01 -17.97 41.01
C GLU A 45 -19.01 -19.04 39.91
N ASP A 46 -20.09 -19.17 39.12
CA ASP A 46 -20.15 -20.05 37.94
C ASP A 46 -19.12 -19.68 36.85
N LEU A 47 -18.76 -18.39 36.74
CA LEU A 47 -17.80 -17.88 35.74
C LEU A 47 -16.32 -18.10 36.13
N ASN A 48 -16.01 -18.19 37.42
CA ASN A 48 -14.65 -18.42 37.90
C ASN A 48 -14.21 -19.89 37.72
N GLU A 49 -15.15 -20.83 37.59
CA GLU A 49 -14.82 -22.25 37.40
C GLU A 49 -14.45 -22.59 35.94
N VAL A 50 -14.95 -21.84 34.95
CA VAL A 50 -14.75 -22.17 33.53
C VAL A 50 -13.26 -22.16 33.13
N PRO A 51 -12.45 -21.14 33.49
CA PRO A 51 -11.00 -21.17 33.23
C PRO A 51 -10.30 -22.39 33.83
N GLU A 52 -10.61 -22.73 35.09
CA GLU A 52 -10.03 -23.88 35.79
C GLU A 52 -10.40 -25.20 35.11
N ILE A 53 -11.67 -25.36 34.71
CA ILE A 53 -12.14 -26.54 33.97
C ILE A 53 -11.40 -26.68 32.63
N ILE A 54 -11.19 -25.57 31.90
CA ILE A 54 -10.45 -25.60 30.63
C ILE A 54 -8.99 -26.01 30.84
N GLU A 55 -8.34 -25.49 31.87
CA GLU A 55 -6.98 -25.88 32.23
C GLU A 55 -6.90 -27.35 32.63
N ILE A 56 -7.82 -27.84 33.48
CA ILE A 56 -7.90 -29.25 33.88
C ILE A 56 -8.08 -30.14 32.65
N ILE A 57 -9.04 -29.82 31.76
CA ILE A 57 -9.25 -30.58 30.52
C ILE A 57 -7.96 -30.59 29.71
N TYR A 58 -7.32 -29.44 29.52
CA TYR A 58 -6.07 -29.32 28.76
C TYR A 58 -4.94 -30.19 29.33
N PHE A 59 -4.66 -30.10 30.64
CA PHE A 59 -3.61 -30.89 31.29
C PHE A 59 -3.88 -32.39 31.19
N HIS A 60 -5.14 -32.82 31.31
CA HIS A 60 -5.50 -34.23 31.25
C HIS A 60 -5.55 -34.78 29.81
N LEU A 61 -5.65 -33.93 28.79
CA LEU A 61 -5.56 -34.38 27.38
C LEU A 61 -4.21 -35.05 27.05
N HIS A 62 -3.15 -34.78 27.83
CA HIS A 62 -1.87 -35.46 27.71
C HIS A 62 -1.91 -36.91 28.25
N ALA A 63 -2.68 -37.13 29.32
CA ALA A 63 -2.79 -38.42 30.00
C ALA A 63 -3.81 -39.37 29.33
N ILE A 64 -4.82 -38.83 28.65
CA ILE A 64 -5.87 -39.64 28.00
C ILE A 64 -5.33 -40.30 26.72
N GLN A 65 -5.11 -41.61 26.79
CA GLN A 65 -4.67 -42.43 25.64
C GLN A 65 -5.82 -42.89 24.74
N GLU A 66 -7.04 -42.97 25.28
CA GLU A 66 -8.20 -43.46 24.53
C GLU A 66 -8.76 -42.37 23.58
N PRO A 67 -8.84 -42.61 22.26
CA PRO A 67 -9.28 -41.60 21.29
C PRO A 67 -10.71 -41.08 21.51
N SER A 68 -11.64 -41.96 21.90
CA SER A 68 -13.04 -41.64 22.21
C SER A 68 -13.15 -40.70 23.42
N ALA A 69 -12.44 -41.00 24.51
CA ALA A 69 -12.41 -40.16 25.71
C ALA A 69 -11.78 -38.79 25.42
N ARG A 70 -10.75 -38.76 24.57
CA ARG A 70 -10.13 -37.52 24.11
C ARG A 70 -11.07 -36.68 23.25
N GLU A 71 -11.84 -37.30 22.35
CA GLU A 71 -12.88 -36.63 21.58
C GLU A 71 -14.00 -36.09 22.48
N ALA A 72 -14.41 -36.84 23.51
CA ALA A 72 -15.39 -36.40 24.49
C ALA A 72 -14.89 -35.19 25.30
N ALA A 73 -13.64 -35.21 25.76
CA ALA A 73 -13.02 -34.09 26.49
C ALA A 73 -12.96 -32.81 25.65
N VAL A 74 -12.53 -32.91 24.38
CA VAL A 74 -12.54 -31.76 23.46
C VAL A 74 -13.97 -31.34 23.08
N GLY A 75 -14.90 -32.29 23.02
CA GLY A 75 -16.33 -32.05 22.85
C GLY A 75 -16.94 -31.25 24.00
N ALA A 76 -16.52 -31.53 25.24
CA ALA A 76 -16.94 -30.78 26.42
C ALA A 76 -16.53 -29.29 26.33
N VAL A 77 -15.33 -28.99 25.81
CA VAL A 77 -14.90 -27.61 25.54
C VAL A 77 -15.84 -26.91 24.56
N CYS A 78 -16.33 -27.60 23.53
CA CYS A 78 -17.29 -27.03 22.59
C CYS A 78 -18.66 -26.75 23.22
N LEU A 79 -19.09 -27.57 24.19
CA LEU A 79 -20.32 -27.34 24.95
C LEU A 79 -20.16 -26.16 25.92
N LEU A 80 -19.01 -26.04 26.59
CA LEU A 80 -18.69 -24.89 27.43
C LEU A 80 -18.69 -23.60 26.60
N ALA A 81 -18.06 -23.63 25.41
CA ALA A 81 -18.01 -22.48 24.51
C ALA A 81 -19.39 -22.03 24.01
N GLU A 82 -20.43 -22.87 24.05
CA GLU A 82 -21.80 -22.51 23.67
C GLU A 82 -22.45 -21.54 24.67
N LYS A 83 -22.10 -21.62 25.95
CA LYS A 83 -22.63 -20.76 27.02
C LYS A 83 -21.63 -19.71 27.52
N HIS A 84 -20.35 -20.04 27.51
CA HIS A 84 -19.25 -19.28 28.11
C HIS A 84 -18.14 -19.03 27.08
N THR A 85 -18.49 -18.48 25.92
CA THR A 85 -17.52 -18.32 24.81
C THR A 85 -16.35 -17.41 25.21
N GLU A 86 -16.62 -16.36 25.97
CA GLU A 86 -15.60 -15.35 26.33
C GLU A 86 -14.53 -15.95 27.24
N GLU A 87 -14.96 -16.68 28.27
CA GLU A 87 -14.12 -17.32 29.26
C GLU A 87 -13.29 -18.42 28.58
N VAL A 88 -13.94 -19.29 27.79
CA VAL A 88 -13.26 -20.38 27.08
C VAL A 88 -12.22 -19.84 26.10
N VAL A 89 -12.56 -18.83 25.29
CA VAL A 89 -11.61 -18.24 24.33
C VAL A 89 -10.44 -17.59 25.06
N THR A 90 -10.69 -16.84 26.14
CA THR A 90 -9.63 -16.15 26.89
C THR A 90 -8.66 -17.14 27.53
N SER A 91 -9.15 -18.21 28.16
CA SER A 91 -8.31 -19.27 28.73
C SER A 91 -7.51 -20.00 27.65
N LEU A 92 -8.14 -20.36 26.53
CA LEU A 92 -7.44 -21.03 25.43
C LEU A 92 -6.40 -20.14 24.75
N LEU A 93 -6.58 -18.82 24.73
CA LEU A 93 -5.61 -17.89 24.15
C LEU A 93 -4.29 -17.89 24.92
N ARG A 94 -4.32 -17.97 26.27
CA ARG A 94 -3.10 -18.12 27.09
C ARG A 94 -2.33 -19.38 26.71
N LEU A 95 -3.05 -20.49 26.51
CA LEU A 95 -2.47 -21.77 26.08
C LEU A 95 -2.02 -21.77 24.59
N SER A 96 -2.54 -20.87 23.77
CA SER A 96 -2.30 -20.86 22.32
C SER A 96 -0.88 -20.47 21.92
N LEU A 97 -0.15 -19.80 22.81
CA LEU A 97 1.25 -19.46 22.57
C LEU A 97 2.13 -20.72 22.49
N LEU A 98 1.79 -21.78 23.24
CA LEU A 98 2.49 -23.07 23.27
C LEU A 98 2.37 -23.85 21.95
N CYS A 99 1.28 -23.67 21.21
CA CYS A 99 1.02 -24.32 19.91
C CYS A 99 1.22 -25.85 19.89
N ASP A 100 0.93 -26.54 20.99
CA ASP A 100 1.04 -27.98 21.07
C ASP A 100 -0.07 -28.71 20.26
N GLN A 101 0.05 -30.04 20.21
CA GLN A 101 -0.91 -30.89 19.53
C GLN A 101 -2.34 -30.83 20.12
N HIS A 102 -2.47 -30.54 21.41
CA HIS A 102 -3.73 -30.58 22.16
C HIS A 102 -4.53 -29.29 21.92
N VAL A 103 -3.90 -28.13 22.07
CA VAL A 103 -4.47 -26.82 21.72
C VAL A 103 -4.85 -26.78 20.24
N THR A 104 -3.99 -27.34 19.37
CA THR A 104 -4.30 -27.49 17.94
C THR A 104 -5.57 -28.30 17.70
N GLN A 105 -5.78 -29.39 18.46
CA GLN A 105 -6.98 -30.20 18.35
C GLN A 105 -8.21 -29.45 18.84
N ILE A 106 -8.13 -28.74 19.97
CA ILE A 106 -9.24 -27.96 20.53
C ILE A 106 -9.69 -26.88 19.53
N TRP A 107 -8.78 -26.07 19.00
CA TRP A 107 -9.12 -25.03 18.03
C TRP A 107 -9.73 -25.59 16.73
N LYS A 108 -9.23 -26.72 16.23
CA LYS A 108 -9.82 -27.40 15.07
C LYS A 108 -11.25 -27.84 15.37
N THR A 109 -11.52 -28.38 16.55
CA THR A 109 -12.88 -28.81 16.93
C THR A 109 -13.82 -27.62 17.10
N LEU A 110 -13.38 -26.52 17.73
CA LEU A 110 -14.15 -25.27 17.80
C LEU A 110 -14.43 -24.69 16.40
N GLY A 111 -13.46 -24.76 15.48
CA GLY A 111 -13.64 -24.38 14.07
C GLY A 111 -14.61 -25.29 13.30
N ARG A 112 -14.84 -26.52 13.76
CA ARG A 112 -15.79 -27.49 13.20
C ARG A 112 -17.14 -27.50 13.92
N ALA A 113 -17.26 -26.79 15.03
CA ALA A 113 -18.46 -26.77 15.86
C ALA A 113 -19.70 -26.28 15.09
N LYS A 114 -20.87 -26.46 15.71
CA LYS A 114 -22.14 -25.94 15.22
C LYS A 114 -21.99 -24.44 14.92
N GLN A 115 -22.71 -23.97 13.90
CA GLN A 115 -22.59 -22.60 13.40
C GLN A 115 -22.62 -21.51 14.50
N PRO A 116 -23.53 -21.49 15.49
CA PRO A 116 -23.56 -20.42 16.49
C PRO A 116 -22.25 -20.34 17.28
N VAL A 117 -21.80 -21.47 17.86
CA VAL A 117 -20.56 -21.55 18.63
C VAL A 117 -19.36 -21.13 17.78
N ARG A 118 -19.26 -21.66 16.55
CA ARG A 118 -18.15 -21.32 15.64
C ARG A 118 -18.10 -19.82 15.36
N LEU A 119 -19.24 -19.17 15.11
CA LEU A 119 -19.29 -17.74 14.82
C LEU A 119 -18.96 -16.89 16.05
N GLN A 120 -19.41 -17.29 17.25
CA GLN A 120 -19.07 -16.61 18.50
C GLN A 120 -17.58 -16.70 18.79
N VAL A 121 -16.97 -17.88 18.65
CA VAL A 121 -15.52 -18.08 18.81
C VAL A 121 -14.74 -17.22 17.82
N LEU A 122 -15.10 -17.26 16.54
CA LEU A 122 -14.46 -16.46 15.50
C LEU A 122 -14.62 -14.94 15.75
N ALA A 123 -15.78 -14.50 16.23
CA ALA A 123 -16.03 -13.10 16.57
C ALA A 123 -15.17 -12.65 17.75
N LYS A 124 -15.03 -13.49 18.80
CA LYS A 124 -14.18 -13.17 19.95
C LYS A 124 -12.69 -13.13 19.57
N LEU A 125 -12.23 -14.08 18.75
CA LEU A 125 -10.87 -14.06 18.20
C LEU A 125 -10.62 -12.78 17.38
N LEU A 126 -11.60 -12.34 16.60
CA LEU A 126 -11.51 -11.10 15.81
C LEU A 126 -11.47 -9.85 16.70
N GLU A 127 -12.23 -9.83 17.81
CA GLU A 127 -12.20 -8.76 18.81
C GLU A 127 -10.81 -8.61 19.44
N VAL A 128 -10.19 -9.74 19.80
CA VAL A 128 -8.82 -9.78 20.35
C VAL A 128 -7.80 -9.38 19.30
N LEU A 129 -7.92 -9.90 18.07
CA LEU A 129 -7.02 -9.59 16.95
C LEU A 129 -7.00 -8.10 16.57
N LYS A 130 -8.10 -7.37 16.84
CA LYS A 130 -8.17 -5.93 16.57
C LYS A 130 -7.26 -5.11 17.50
N ARG A 131 -6.89 -5.64 18.67
CA ARG A 131 -6.07 -4.93 19.67
C ARG A 131 -4.61 -4.86 19.21
N ARG A 132 -3.92 -3.78 19.57
CA ARG A 132 -2.48 -3.62 19.31
C ARG A 132 -1.69 -4.61 20.19
N PRO A 133 -0.73 -5.36 19.65
CA PRO A 133 0.20 -6.15 20.46
C PRO A 133 1.13 -5.19 21.20
N CYS A 134 1.36 -5.45 22.49
CA CYS A 134 2.29 -4.66 23.31
C CYS A 134 3.61 -5.41 23.40
N PHE A 135 4.69 -4.78 22.96
CA PHE A 135 6.05 -5.33 22.99
C PHE A 135 6.96 -4.60 24.00
N ASP A 136 6.43 -3.59 24.71
CA ASP A 136 7.23 -2.77 25.63
C ASP A 136 7.58 -3.55 26.91
N HIS A 137 8.87 -3.69 27.19
CA HIS A 137 9.42 -4.29 28.41
C HIS A 137 9.55 -3.33 29.61
N GLU A 138 9.30 -2.02 29.41
CA GLU A 138 9.58 -0.98 30.43
C GLU A 138 8.48 -0.79 31.49
N LEU A 139 7.34 -1.47 31.37
CA LEU A 139 6.27 -1.45 32.37
C LEU A 139 6.41 -2.64 33.33
N SER A 140 7.31 -2.47 34.31
CA SER A 140 7.37 -3.14 35.62
C SER A 140 7.43 -4.69 35.67
N ASP A 141 8.42 -5.19 36.42
CA ASP A 141 8.57 -6.56 36.94
C ASP A 141 7.42 -7.08 37.85
N LEU A 142 6.23 -6.48 37.77
CA LEU A 142 5.05 -6.84 38.56
C LEU A 142 3.90 -7.06 37.57
N ASP A 143 3.64 -8.35 37.30
CA ASP A 143 2.69 -8.89 36.33
C ASP A 143 3.12 -8.79 34.86
N LYS A 144 3.88 -9.81 34.42
CA LYS A 144 3.97 -10.20 33.00
C LYS A 144 2.57 -10.55 32.52
N ASP A 145 1.79 -9.53 32.17
CA ASP A 145 0.39 -9.71 31.86
C ASP A 145 0.29 -10.41 30.50
N ASP A 146 -0.04 -11.71 30.50
CA ASP A 146 -0.38 -12.56 29.34
C ASP A 146 -1.35 -11.86 28.37
N SER A 147 -2.03 -10.81 28.85
CA SER A 147 -2.90 -9.88 28.13
C SER A 147 -2.24 -9.19 26.92
N SER A 148 -0.94 -8.91 26.96
CA SER A 148 -0.19 -8.18 25.91
C SER A 148 -0.01 -8.99 24.62
N LEU A 149 0.15 -10.31 24.74
CA LEU A 149 0.40 -11.26 23.66
C LEU A 149 -0.89 -11.88 23.10
N LEU A 150 -2.05 -11.55 23.66
CA LEU A 150 -3.34 -12.07 23.21
C LEU A 150 -3.61 -11.87 21.71
N PRO A 151 -3.24 -10.75 21.05
CA PRO A 151 -3.40 -10.61 19.60
C PRO A 151 -2.56 -11.62 18.79
N LEU A 152 -1.37 -11.97 19.29
CA LEU A 152 -0.49 -12.98 18.69
C LEU A 152 -1.05 -14.39 18.90
N ALA A 153 -1.54 -14.67 20.11
CA ALA A 153 -2.26 -15.91 20.41
C ALA A 153 -3.50 -16.08 19.51
N ALA A 154 -4.28 -15.01 19.30
CA ALA A 154 -5.43 -15.02 18.42
C ALA A 154 -5.02 -15.27 16.96
N THR A 155 -3.90 -14.71 16.52
CA THR A 155 -3.31 -14.98 15.20
C THR A 155 -2.95 -16.46 15.04
N LYS A 156 -2.31 -17.07 16.06
CA LYS A 156 -2.00 -18.51 16.09
C LYS A 156 -3.26 -19.37 16.04
N ALA A 157 -4.27 -19.06 16.86
CA ALA A 157 -5.55 -19.76 16.87
C ALA A 157 -6.26 -19.70 15.50
N LEU A 158 -6.32 -18.52 14.88
CA LEU A 158 -6.89 -18.32 13.54
C LEU A 158 -6.09 -19.07 12.47
N CYS A 159 -4.76 -19.11 12.57
CA CYS A 159 -3.92 -19.91 11.68
C CYS A 159 -4.30 -21.40 11.73
N ILE A 160 -4.49 -21.95 12.94
CA ILE A 160 -4.90 -23.34 13.14
C ILE A 160 -6.29 -23.59 12.53
N ILE A 161 -7.27 -22.74 12.85
CA ILE A 161 -8.67 -22.86 12.37
C ILE A 161 -8.73 -22.77 10.84
N PHE A 162 -8.07 -21.77 10.25
CA PHE A 162 -8.08 -21.55 8.81
C PHE A 162 -7.24 -22.53 8.00
N ARG A 163 -6.35 -23.32 8.62
CA ARG A 163 -5.69 -24.45 7.94
C ARG A 163 -6.57 -25.69 7.82
N ASP A 164 -7.56 -25.84 8.70
CA ASP A 164 -8.42 -27.04 8.73
C ASP A 164 -9.60 -26.98 7.75
N ARG A 165 -9.46 -27.66 6.59
CA ARG A 165 -10.42 -27.60 5.46
C ARG A 165 -11.89 -27.84 5.83
N LYS A 166 -12.16 -28.48 6.97
CA LYS A 166 -13.52 -28.74 7.47
C LYS A 166 -14.21 -27.50 8.08
N CYS A 167 -13.46 -26.48 8.50
CA CYS A 167 -14.01 -25.23 9.01
C CYS A 167 -14.73 -24.43 7.90
N LYS A 168 -15.97 -23.98 8.17
CA LYS A 168 -16.77 -23.12 7.27
C LYS A 168 -16.63 -21.65 7.70
N VAL A 169 -15.81 -20.89 6.97
CA VAL A 169 -15.57 -19.46 7.23
C VAL A 169 -16.64 -18.61 6.51
N PRO A 170 -17.25 -17.61 7.18
CA PRO A 170 -18.15 -16.65 6.52
C PRO A 170 -17.38 -15.79 5.51
N MET A 171 -17.82 -15.80 4.25
CA MET A 171 -17.16 -15.09 3.13
C MET A 171 -17.82 -13.73 2.86
N ASP A 172 -17.96 -12.90 3.89
CA ASP A 172 -18.64 -11.61 3.86
C ASP A 172 -17.81 -10.52 4.57
N SER A 173 -18.45 -9.62 5.33
CA SER A 173 -17.78 -8.62 6.18
C SER A 173 -16.81 -9.25 7.18
N PHE A 174 -17.07 -10.48 7.65
CA PHE A 174 -16.15 -11.19 8.54
C PHE A 174 -14.82 -11.49 7.84
N PHE A 175 -14.87 -12.06 6.64
CA PHE A 175 -13.68 -12.35 5.83
C PHE A 175 -12.81 -11.11 5.62
N VAL A 176 -13.42 -9.98 5.27
CA VAL A 176 -12.73 -8.69 5.13
C VAL A 176 -12.12 -8.22 6.44
N SER A 177 -12.85 -8.32 7.55
CA SER A 177 -12.36 -7.90 8.87
C SER A 177 -11.11 -8.69 9.28
N VAL A 178 -11.13 -10.01 9.09
CA VAL A 178 -10.00 -10.87 9.41
C VAL A 178 -8.78 -10.50 8.57
N ILE A 179 -8.96 -10.27 7.26
CA ILE A 179 -7.83 -9.87 6.39
C ILE A 179 -7.22 -8.56 6.88
N ILE A 180 -8.04 -7.52 7.08
CA ILE A 180 -7.55 -6.21 7.50
C ILE A 180 -6.83 -6.31 8.84
N PHE A 181 -7.38 -7.04 9.81
CA PHE A 181 -6.77 -7.14 11.14
C PHE A 181 -5.50 -7.98 11.13
N LEU A 182 -5.45 -9.10 10.39
CA LEU A 182 -4.21 -9.88 10.23
C LEU A 182 -3.10 -9.05 9.57
N VAL A 183 -3.47 -8.22 8.59
CA VAL A 183 -2.53 -7.34 7.90
C VAL A 183 -2.05 -6.22 8.83
N ILE A 184 -2.94 -5.60 9.62
CA ILE A 184 -2.54 -4.66 10.67
C ILE A 184 -1.58 -5.32 11.69
N GLN A 185 -1.86 -6.56 12.11
CA GLN A 185 -0.95 -7.32 12.99
C GLN A 185 0.42 -7.54 12.34
N LEU A 186 0.46 -7.87 11.05
CA LEU A 186 1.70 -7.95 10.28
C LEU A 186 2.45 -6.62 10.28
N HIS A 187 1.76 -5.49 10.16
CA HIS A 187 2.43 -4.18 10.18
C HIS A 187 3.16 -3.94 11.51
N TYR A 188 2.53 -4.26 12.64
CA TYR A 188 3.18 -4.14 13.94
C TYR A 188 4.42 -5.04 14.04
N LEU A 189 4.27 -6.32 13.68
CA LEU A 189 5.36 -7.30 13.75
C LEU A 189 6.54 -6.95 12.85
N VAL A 190 6.28 -6.57 11.61
CA VAL A 190 7.31 -6.22 10.63
C VAL A 190 8.02 -4.91 11.02
N SER A 191 7.29 -3.97 11.62
CA SER A 191 7.90 -2.72 12.11
C SER A 191 8.75 -2.94 13.35
N TYR A 192 8.36 -3.88 14.22
CA TYR A 192 9.09 -4.23 15.43
C TYR A 192 10.41 -4.93 15.08
N ALA A 193 10.37 -5.90 14.15
CA ALA A 193 11.56 -6.59 13.64
C ALA A 193 12.60 -5.68 12.98
N ASP A 194 12.21 -4.47 12.55
CA ASP A 194 13.09 -3.48 11.93
C ASP A 194 13.87 -2.64 12.97
N ILE A 195 13.35 -2.56 14.20
CA ILE A 195 13.88 -1.70 15.27
C ILE A 195 14.78 -2.47 16.23
N GLU A 196 14.44 -3.71 16.57
CA GLU A 196 15.12 -4.47 17.63
C GLU A 196 16.12 -5.50 17.07
N HIS A 197 17.28 -5.58 17.72
CA HIS A 197 18.47 -6.29 17.20
C HIS A 197 18.94 -7.44 18.10
N GLU A 198 18.12 -7.92 19.02
CA GLU A 198 18.44 -9.11 19.81
C GLU A 198 18.10 -10.40 19.05
N GLU A 199 19.05 -11.34 18.97
CA GLU A 199 18.95 -12.53 18.10
C GLU A 199 17.76 -13.45 18.46
N GLU A 200 17.38 -13.54 19.74
CA GLU A 200 16.26 -14.36 20.22
C GLU A 200 14.89 -13.74 19.86
N GLU A 201 14.72 -12.43 20.05
CA GLU A 201 13.49 -11.69 19.74
C GLU A 201 13.21 -11.63 18.22
N VAL A 202 14.26 -11.57 17.41
CA VAL A 202 14.17 -11.65 15.94
C VAL A 202 13.63 -13.02 15.50
N PHE A 203 14.04 -14.11 16.14
CA PHE A 203 13.56 -15.45 15.82
C PHE A 203 12.08 -15.63 16.19
N GLU A 204 11.69 -15.16 17.38
CA GLU A 204 10.29 -15.20 17.81
C GLU A 204 9.39 -14.34 16.91
N THR A 205 9.79 -13.11 16.62
CA THR A 205 9.06 -12.19 15.74
C THR A 205 8.90 -12.75 14.33
N SER A 206 9.96 -13.35 13.77
CA SER A 206 9.92 -14.05 12.48
C SER A 206 8.92 -15.21 12.48
N SER A 207 8.80 -15.92 13.62
CA SER A 207 7.81 -16.99 13.77
C SER A 207 6.37 -16.45 13.74
N TYR A 208 6.11 -15.30 14.36
CA TYR A 208 4.80 -14.64 14.38
C TYR A 208 4.44 -14.05 13.01
N ILE A 209 5.38 -13.41 12.31
CA ILE A 209 5.20 -12.93 10.93
C ILE A 209 4.79 -14.10 10.02
N ARG A 210 5.55 -15.21 10.07
CA ARG A 210 5.23 -16.42 9.30
C ARG A 210 3.85 -16.97 9.66
N CYS A 211 3.48 -16.97 10.95
CA CYS A 211 2.17 -17.44 11.39
C CYS A 211 1.03 -16.59 10.83
N ALA A 212 1.14 -15.26 10.90
CA ALA A 212 0.14 -14.33 10.38
C ALA A 212 -0.02 -14.45 8.86
N LEU A 213 1.10 -14.59 8.13
CA LEU A 213 1.08 -14.84 6.68
C LEU A 213 0.42 -16.18 6.35
N GLU A 214 0.72 -17.25 7.07
CA GLU A 214 0.09 -18.54 6.83
C GLU A 214 -1.40 -18.52 7.19
N ALA A 215 -1.82 -17.78 8.22
CA ALA A 215 -3.23 -17.56 8.52
C ALA A 215 -3.94 -16.85 7.36
N LEU A 216 -3.33 -15.77 6.83
CA LEU A 216 -3.85 -15.01 5.70
C LEU A 216 -3.94 -15.87 4.43
N LYS A 217 -2.87 -16.60 4.08
CA LYS A 217 -2.87 -17.52 2.93
C LYS A 217 -3.89 -18.64 3.11
N ALA A 218 -4.04 -19.20 4.32
CA ALA A 218 -4.99 -20.26 4.61
C ALA A 218 -6.45 -19.78 4.51
N LEU A 219 -6.72 -18.55 4.95
CA LEU A 219 -8.01 -17.88 4.81
C LEU A 219 -8.37 -17.64 3.33
N ILE A 220 -7.43 -17.08 2.56
CA ILE A 220 -7.64 -16.81 1.13
C ILE A 220 -7.89 -18.11 0.34
N ARG A 221 -7.20 -19.21 0.68
CA ARG A 221 -7.46 -20.53 0.08
C ARG A 221 -8.86 -21.08 0.37
N ARG A 222 -9.64 -20.50 1.30
CA ARG A 222 -11.05 -20.89 1.56
C ARG A 222 -12.02 -20.36 0.54
N GLU A 223 -11.58 -19.37 -0.23
CA GLU A 223 -12.40 -18.83 -1.28
C GLU A 223 -12.66 -19.87 -2.37
N ARG A 224 -13.91 -19.94 -2.83
CA ARG A 224 -14.34 -20.86 -3.89
C ARG A 224 -14.06 -20.34 -5.30
N THR A 225 -13.70 -19.06 -5.44
CA THR A 225 -13.27 -18.54 -6.74
C THR A 225 -11.91 -19.17 -7.11
N PRO A 226 -11.61 -19.31 -8.40
CA PRO A 226 -10.34 -19.91 -8.81
C PRO A 226 -9.17 -19.17 -8.13
N HIS A 227 -8.13 -19.94 -7.74
CA HIS A 227 -6.87 -19.45 -7.16
C HIS A 227 -6.15 -18.36 -8.00
N THR A 228 -6.71 -18.00 -9.15
CA THR A 228 -6.31 -16.91 -10.03
C THR A 228 -6.54 -15.51 -9.45
N CYS A 229 -7.48 -15.36 -8.51
CA CYS A 229 -7.82 -14.09 -7.87
C CYS A 229 -6.58 -13.37 -7.28
N PHE A 230 -5.81 -14.09 -6.46
CA PHE A 230 -4.62 -13.55 -5.80
C PHE A 230 -3.31 -13.87 -6.54
N THR A 231 -3.35 -14.11 -7.86
CA THR A 231 -2.13 -14.42 -8.65
C THR A 231 -1.12 -13.28 -8.69
N SER A 232 -1.56 -12.03 -8.53
CA SER A 232 -0.65 -10.90 -8.35
C SER A 232 0.16 -10.99 -7.04
N LEU A 233 -0.35 -11.70 -6.03
CA LEU A 233 0.36 -12.00 -4.78
C LEU A 233 1.05 -13.37 -4.78
N THR A 234 0.72 -14.28 -5.70
CA THR A 234 1.44 -15.56 -5.80
C THR A 234 2.89 -15.31 -6.21
N GLY A 235 3.82 -15.49 -5.26
CA GLY A 235 5.25 -15.18 -5.41
C GLY A 235 5.67 -13.81 -4.84
N ASN A 236 4.73 -13.01 -4.33
CA ASN A 236 4.98 -11.68 -3.76
C ASN A 236 4.50 -11.56 -2.30
N TRP A 237 4.29 -12.70 -1.61
CA TRP A 237 3.95 -12.72 -0.19
C TRP A 237 5.07 -12.13 0.68
N ASP A 238 6.30 -12.18 0.18
CA ASP A 238 7.49 -11.67 0.87
C ASP A 238 7.44 -10.15 1.03
N LEU A 239 6.68 -9.43 0.18
CA LEU A 239 6.43 -8.00 0.34
C LEU A 239 5.75 -7.70 1.69
N LEU A 240 4.77 -8.51 2.11
CA LEU A 240 4.07 -8.36 3.40
C LEU A 240 4.95 -8.72 4.61
N SER A 241 6.16 -9.24 4.37
CA SER A 241 7.12 -9.61 5.41
C SER A 241 8.28 -8.60 5.52
N SER A 242 8.37 -7.64 4.59
CA SER A 242 9.46 -6.68 4.49
C SER A 242 8.98 -5.29 4.91
N PRO A 243 9.65 -4.60 5.85
CA PRO A 243 9.22 -3.28 6.32
C PRO A 243 9.16 -2.26 5.20
N GLU A 244 10.15 -2.28 4.31
CA GLU A 244 10.26 -1.36 3.16
C GLU A 244 9.16 -1.53 2.10
N ASN A 245 8.60 -2.73 1.98
CA ASN A 245 7.69 -3.13 0.90
C ASN A 245 6.30 -3.57 1.39
N TYR A 246 6.06 -3.49 2.71
CA TYR A 246 4.85 -3.99 3.34
C TYR A 246 3.61 -3.34 2.73
N LEU A 247 3.59 -2.01 2.60
CA LEU A 247 2.45 -1.27 2.08
C LEU A 247 2.18 -1.57 0.61
N GLU A 248 3.21 -1.81 -0.20
CA GLU A 248 3.07 -2.32 -1.57
C GLU A 248 2.39 -3.69 -1.57
N GLY A 249 2.78 -4.58 -0.66
CA GLY A 249 2.09 -5.86 -0.44
C GLY A 249 0.60 -5.68 -0.08
N VAL A 250 0.28 -4.73 0.80
CA VAL A 250 -1.10 -4.40 1.18
C VAL A 250 -1.89 -3.86 0.00
N LEU A 251 -1.32 -2.96 -0.80
CA LEU A 251 -1.96 -2.42 -2.01
C LEU A 251 -2.32 -3.53 -3.00
N LEU A 252 -1.44 -4.52 -3.19
CA LEU A 252 -1.74 -5.65 -4.07
C LEU A 252 -2.86 -6.52 -3.52
N LEU A 253 -2.83 -6.80 -2.22
CA LEU A 253 -3.86 -7.58 -1.54
C LEU A 253 -5.22 -6.90 -1.66
N ALA A 254 -5.28 -5.61 -1.38
CA ALA A 254 -6.48 -4.80 -1.48
C ALA A 254 -7.01 -4.74 -2.92
N ASN A 255 -6.14 -4.50 -3.91
CA ASN A 255 -6.54 -4.51 -5.32
C ASN A 255 -7.09 -5.87 -5.76
N SER A 256 -6.51 -6.97 -5.27
CA SER A 256 -7.01 -8.32 -5.54
C SER A 256 -8.42 -8.53 -4.97
N LEU A 257 -8.63 -8.13 -3.70
CA LEU A 257 -9.93 -8.22 -3.05
C LEU A 257 -11.01 -7.44 -3.83
N VAL A 258 -10.70 -6.20 -4.19
CA VAL A 258 -11.63 -5.30 -4.89
C VAL A 258 -11.95 -5.79 -6.30
N LYS A 259 -10.94 -6.27 -7.04
CA LYS A 259 -11.11 -6.69 -8.44
C LYS A 259 -11.98 -7.94 -8.57
N HIS A 260 -11.87 -8.86 -7.62
CA HIS A 260 -12.42 -10.20 -7.76
C HIS A 260 -13.65 -10.46 -6.89
N HIS A 261 -13.93 -9.61 -5.90
CA HIS A 261 -15.06 -9.80 -4.99
C HIS A 261 -16.04 -8.62 -5.01
N ARG A 262 -16.92 -8.62 -6.02
CA ARG A 262 -18.00 -7.63 -6.10
C ARG A 262 -18.86 -7.70 -4.84
N GLY A 263 -18.95 -6.59 -4.11
CA GLY A 263 -19.73 -6.46 -2.87
C GLY A 263 -18.89 -6.40 -1.58
N LEU A 264 -17.61 -6.81 -1.61
CA LEU A 264 -16.72 -6.64 -0.45
C LEU A 264 -16.13 -5.23 -0.35
N ASP A 265 -16.14 -4.46 -1.43
CA ASP A 265 -15.73 -3.04 -1.47
C ASP A 265 -16.28 -2.21 -0.29
N TYR A 266 -17.59 -2.30 -0.06
CA TYR A 266 -18.27 -1.59 1.02
C TYR A 266 -17.85 -2.12 2.40
N ALA A 267 -17.64 -3.42 2.53
CA ALA A 267 -17.13 -4.02 3.75
C ALA A 267 -15.69 -3.54 4.03
N VAL A 268 -14.82 -3.45 3.01
CA VAL A 268 -13.46 -2.90 3.20
C VAL A 268 -13.57 -1.44 3.64
N PHE A 269 -14.35 -0.62 2.94
CA PHE A 269 -14.53 0.79 3.27
C PHE A 269 -15.01 1.01 4.71
N THR A 270 -16.09 0.34 5.12
CA THR A 270 -16.65 0.48 6.48
C THR A 270 -15.68 0.02 7.57
N LYS A 271 -14.78 -0.92 7.27
CA LYS A 271 -13.78 -1.40 8.22
C LYS A 271 -12.55 -0.50 8.31
N VAL A 272 -12.12 0.14 7.21
CA VAL A 272 -10.90 0.97 7.21
C VAL A 272 -11.13 2.38 7.71
N ILE A 273 -12.32 2.97 7.53
CA ILE A 273 -12.60 4.36 7.90
C ILE A 273 -12.31 4.69 9.37
N PRO A 274 -12.70 3.86 10.36
CA PRO A 274 -12.36 4.15 11.76
C PRO A 274 -10.84 4.23 11.99
N PHE A 275 -10.05 3.40 11.31
CA PHE A 275 -8.59 3.41 11.44
C PHE A 275 -7.95 4.61 10.74
N LEU A 276 -8.54 5.13 9.66
CA LEU A 276 -8.07 6.35 9.00
C LEU A 276 -8.15 7.57 9.94
N HIS A 277 -9.18 7.64 10.78
CA HIS A 277 -9.43 8.79 11.66
C HIS A 277 -8.87 8.63 13.07
N HIS A 278 -8.95 7.43 13.62
CA HIS A 278 -8.69 7.17 15.04
C HIS A 278 -7.67 6.06 15.29
N GLY A 279 -7.11 5.47 14.23
CA GLY A 279 -6.07 4.45 14.38
C GLY A 279 -4.75 5.06 14.82
N ASP A 280 -3.85 4.24 15.35
CA ASP A 280 -2.43 4.60 15.44
C ASP A 280 -1.79 4.67 14.04
N GLU A 281 -0.52 5.06 13.96
CA GLU A 281 0.16 5.24 12.68
C GLU A 281 0.21 3.97 11.81
N LYS A 282 0.39 2.78 12.41
CA LYS A 282 0.45 1.52 11.67
C LYS A 282 -0.93 1.12 11.15
N GLN A 283 -1.97 1.36 11.94
CA GLN A 283 -3.36 1.20 11.53
C GLN A 283 -3.74 2.17 10.42
N LYS A 284 -3.43 3.46 10.57
CA LYS A 284 -3.69 4.50 9.57
C LYS A 284 -3.05 4.16 8.24
N LEU A 285 -1.73 3.90 8.20
CA LEU A 285 -1.01 3.59 6.96
C LEU A 285 -1.58 2.34 6.25
N THR A 286 -1.88 1.29 7.02
CA THR A 286 -2.51 0.08 6.45
C THR A 286 -3.90 0.41 5.89
N ALA A 287 -4.71 1.15 6.64
CA ALA A 287 -6.04 1.57 6.21
C ALA A 287 -5.99 2.49 4.99
N MET A 288 -4.99 3.37 4.89
CA MET A 288 -4.75 4.24 3.73
C MET A 288 -4.41 3.42 2.49
N ALA A 289 -3.58 2.38 2.61
CA ALA A 289 -3.30 1.46 1.50
C ALA A 289 -4.58 0.77 1.01
N PHE A 290 -5.39 0.20 1.90
CA PHE A 290 -6.68 -0.37 1.51
C PHE A 290 -7.63 0.67 0.88
N PHE A 291 -7.73 1.85 1.49
CA PHE A 291 -8.59 2.93 1.01
C PHE A 291 -8.20 3.40 -0.39
N THR A 292 -6.91 3.62 -0.65
CA THR A 292 -6.42 4.11 -1.95
C THR A 292 -6.50 3.03 -3.04
N ALA A 293 -6.37 1.75 -2.68
CA ALA A 293 -6.63 0.63 -3.59
C ALA A 293 -8.12 0.48 -3.94
N LEU A 294 -9.04 0.73 -2.99
CA LEU A 294 -10.49 0.74 -3.26
C LEU A 294 -10.88 1.74 -4.35
N LEU A 295 -10.18 2.88 -4.43
CA LEU A 295 -10.43 3.90 -5.45
C LEU A 295 -10.16 3.41 -6.88
N SER A 296 -9.53 2.25 -7.08
CA SER A 296 -9.38 1.64 -8.41
C SER A 296 -10.70 1.12 -8.98
N SER A 297 -11.69 0.81 -8.12
CA SER A 297 -12.97 0.27 -8.54
C SER A 297 -14.05 1.34 -8.67
N LYS A 298 -14.72 1.34 -9.83
CA LYS A 298 -15.83 2.26 -10.11
C LYS A 298 -17.01 2.08 -9.15
N SER A 299 -17.29 0.84 -8.72
CA SER A 299 -18.37 0.56 -7.75
C SER A 299 -18.06 1.13 -6.37
N SER A 300 -16.80 1.04 -5.95
CA SER A 300 -16.33 1.65 -4.70
C SER A 300 -16.48 3.17 -4.75
N CYS A 301 -15.99 3.82 -5.81
CA CYS A 301 -16.07 5.27 -5.96
C CYS A 301 -17.50 5.82 -6.04
N ALA A 302 -18.47 5.06 -6.54
CA ALA A 302 -19.87 5.49 -6.61
C ALA A 302 -20.51 5.65 -5.22
N VAL A 303 -20.06 4.85 -4.24
CA VAL A 303 -20.57 4.89 -2.86
C VAL A 303 -19.87 5.97 -2.04
N LEU A 304 -18.63 6.31 -2.40
CA LEU A 304 -17.82 7.29 -1.69
C LEU A 304 -18.23 8.72 -2.07
N GLN A 305 -18.37 9.58 -1.06
CA GLN A 305 -18.49 11.01 -1.31
C GLN A 305 -17.19 11.53 -1.91
N LYS A 306 -17.24 11.91 -3.18
CA LYS A 306 -16.09 12.40 -3.94
C LYS A 306 -15.38 13.57 -3.25
N ASN A 307 -16.12 14.56 -2.75
CA ASN A 307 -15.53 15.74 -2.11
C ASN A 307 -14.79 15.38 -0.82
N TYR A 308 -15.35 14.48 -0.02
CA TYR A 308 -14.69 13.94 1.15
C TYR A 308 -13.40 13.20 0.78
N THR A 309 -13.46 12.33 -0.24
CA THR A 309 -12.30 11.56 -0.72
C THR A 309 -11.19 12.47 -1.23
N LEU A 310 -11.51 13.46 -2.06
CA LEU A 310 -10.54 14.43 -2.57
C LEU A 310 -9.95 15.29 -1.45
N GLY A 311 -10.76 15.73 -0.49
CA GLY A 311 -10.29 16.48 0.67
C GLY A 311 -9.28 15.67 1.50
N LEU A 312 -9.59 14.40 1.74
CA LEU A 312 -8.72 13.49 2.47
C LEU A 312 -7.38 13.27 1.75
N LEU A 313 -7.39 13.00 0.45
CA LEU A 313 -6.17 12.83 -0.35
C LEU A 313 -5.34 14.12 -0.36
N LYS A 314 -5.96 15.29 -0.55
CA LYS A 314 -5.25 16.58 -0.52
C LYS A 314 -4.59 16.85 0.82
N ASN A 315 -5.22 16.47 1.93
CA ASN A 315 -4.60 16.59 3.24
C ASN A 315 -3.35 15.71 3.34
N TRP A 316 -3.44 14.45 2.90
CA TRP A 316 -2.29 13.53 2.89
C TRP A 316 -1.16 13.95 1.95
N GLN A 317 -1.46 14.65 0.86
CA GLN A 317 -0.45 15.14 -0.08
C GLN A 317 0.45 16.22 0.54
N ASN A 318 -0.07 16.96 1.53
CA ASN A 318 0.66 18.02 2.23
C ASN A 318 1.28 17.56 3.56
N ASP A 319 1.25 16.25 3.84
CA ASP A 319 1.80 15.68 5.07
C ASP A 319 3.35 15.70 5.06
N SER A 320 3.96 15.75 6.24
CA SER A 320 5.42 15.72 6.39
C SER A 320 6.00 14.35 6.03
N CYS A 321 5.26 13.26 6.25
CA CYS A 321 5.66 11.90 5.96
C CYS A 321 5.53 11.58 4.47
N SER A 322 6.63 11.14 3.84
CA SER A 322 6.63 10.77 2.41
C SER A 322 5.67 9.62 2.09
N THR A 323 5.45 8.70 3.03
CA THR A 323 4.51 7.58 2.85
C THR A 323 3.06 8.07 2.70
N TYR A 324 2.68 9.12 3.45
CA TYR A 324 1.34 9.72 3.33
C TYR A 324 1.17 10.39 1.96
N ARG A 325 2.18 11.16 1.53
CA ARG A 325 2.20 11.80 0.21
C ARG A 325 2.16 10.78 -0.93
N TRP A 326 2.93 9.70 -0.81
CA TRP A 326 2.95 8.59 -1.77
C TRP A 326 1.57 7.91 -1.91
N LEU A 327 0.95 7.51 -0.80
CA LEU A 327 -0.39 6.90 -0.80
C LEU A 327 -1.46 7.86 -1.33
N SER A 328 -1.33 9.16 -1.03
CA SER A 328 -2.20 10.19 -1.59
C SER A 328 -2.18 10.20 -3.12
N LEU A 329 -0.98 10.30 -3.71
CA LEU A 329 -0.81 10.33 -5.16
C LEU A 329 -1.29 9.03 -5.82
N TYR A 330 -1.03 7.89 -5.18
CA TYR A 330 -1.56 6.60 -5.63
C TYR A 330 -3.10 6.61 -5.67
N GLY A 331 -3.74 7.10 -4.58
CA GLY A 331 -5.19 7.24 -4.49
C GLY A 331 -5.77 8.24 -5.48
N MET A 332 -5.12 9.38 -5.70
CA MET A 332 -5.55 10.38 -6.68
C MET A 332 -5.53 9.82 -8.10
N GLY A 333 -4.46 9.10 -8.48
CA GLY A 333 -4.37 8.46 -9.79
C GLY A 333 -5.46 7.40 -10.01
N ASN A 334 -5.86 6.67 -8.96
CA ASN A 334 -6.95 5.70 -9.05
C ASN A 334 -8.32 6.37 -9.13
N LEU A 335 -8.58 7.36 -8.27
CA LEU A 335 -9.84 8.11 -8.25
C LEU A 335 -10.11 8.80 -9.59
N ALA A 336 -9.06 9.35 -10.20
CA ALA A 336 -9.19 10.11 -11.43
C ALA A 336 -9.72 9.31 -12.62
N GLN A 337 -9.51 7.99 -12.64
CA GLN A 337 -10.02 7.11 -13.69
C GLN A 337 -11.56 7.09 -13.76
N HIS A 338 -12.22 7.50 -12.67
CA HIS A 338 -13.68 7.53 -12.57
C HIS A 338 -14.27 8.94 -12.70
N LEU A 339 -13.43 9.98 -12.81
CA LEU A 339 -13.88 11.36 -12.98
C LEU A 339 -14.16 11.63 -14.47
N GLN A 340 -15.32 12.22 -14.76
CA GLN A 340 -15.74 12.55 -16.13
C GLN A 340 -15.48 14.02 -16.50
N ASN A 341 -15.34 14.90 -15.51
CA ASN A 341 -15.23 16.33 -15.76
C ASN A 341 -13.78 16.71 -16.09
N LYS A 342 -13.55 17.12 -17.35
CA LYS A 342 -12.23 17.55 -17.82
C LYS A 342 -11.61 18.69 -17.02
N LYS A 343 -12.41 19.63 -16.49
CA LYS A 343 -11.90 20.75 -15.67
C LYS A 343 -11.36 20.24 -14.34
N GLU A 344 -12.02 19.26 -13.73
CA GLU A 344 -11.58 18.65 -12.48
C GLU A 344 -10.33 17.80 -12.67
N LEU A 345 -10.28 17.00 -13.75
CA LEU A 345 -9.08 16.24 -14.09
C LEU A 345 -7.88 17.18 -14.34
N THR A 346 -8.13 18.30 -15.01
CA THR A 346 -7.11 19.35 -15.21
C THR A 346 -6.65 19.92 -13.87
N ALA A 347 -7.57 20.30 -12.98
CA ALA A 347 -7.23 20.81 -11.66
C ALA A 347 -6.41 19.78 -10.87
N LEU A 348 -6.80 18.49 -10.92
CA LEU A 348 -6.08 17.41 -10.25
C LEU A 348 -4.65 17.24 -10.78
N ILE A 349 -4.43 17.32 -12.11
CA ILE A 349 -3.08 17.34 -12.68
C ILE A 349 -2.27 18.50 -12.10
N LEU A 350 -2.86 19.70 -12.07
CA LEU A 350 -2.17 20.89 -11.57
C LEU A 350 -1.82 20.77 -10.08
N ASP A 351 -2.66 20.12 -9.29
CA ASP A 351 -2.41 19.82 -7.87
C ASP A 351 -1.30 18.78 -7.68
N ILE A 352 -1.13 17.83 -8.62
CA ILE A 352 -0.10 16.77 -8.55
C ILE A 352 1.28 17.23 -9.03
N LEU A 353 1.36 18.14 -10.00
CA LEU A 353 2.62 18.57 -10.62
C LEU A 353 3.71 19.03 -9.63
N PRO A 354 3.41 19.77 -8.54
CA PRO A 354 4.41 20.11 -7.54
C PRO A 354 5.09 18.89 -6.91
N SER A 355 4.40 17.77 -6.78
CA SER A 355 4.95 16.53 -6.21
C SER A 355 5.99 15.83 -7.12
N PHE A 356 6.24 16.32 -8.34
CA PHE A 356 7.36 15.83 -9.14
C PHE A 356 8.70 16.17 -8.47
N TYR A 357 8.76 17.29 -7.76
CA TYR A 357 9.97 17.78 -7.09
C TYR A 357 10.10 17.30 -5.64
N ASP A 358 9.37 16.26 -5.26
CA ASP A 358 9.51 15.66 -3.92
C ASP A 358 10.93 15.05 -3.77
N PRO A 359 11.58 15.20 -2.60
CA PRO A 359 12.86 14.54 -2.35
C PRO A 359 12.75 13.01 -2.38
N ASP A 360 11.59 12.45 -2.01
CA ASP A 360 11.38 11.01 -1.96
C ASP A 360 11.10 10.43 -3.37
N GLU A 361 11.91 9.45 -3.79
CA GLU A 361 11.78 8.81 -5.10
C GLU A 361 10.40 8.14 -5.30
N LYS A 362 9.85 7.49 -4.26
CA LYS A 362 8.55 6.80 -4.36
C LYS A 362 7.43 7.82 -4.58
N VAL A 363 7.51 8.99 -3.94
CA VAL A 363 6.52 10.08 -4.11
C VAL A 363 6.60 10.66 -5.52
N THR A 364 7.79 11.02 -6.01
CA THR A 364 7.97 11.51 -7.39
C THR A 364 7.44 10.51 -8.43
N LEU A 365 7.78 9.23 -8.26
CA LEU A 365 7.33 8.17 -9.16
C LEU A 365 5.80 8.04 -9.15
N ALA A 366 5.17 8.07 -7.97
CA ALA A 366 3.73 8.02 -7.83
C ALA A 366 3.04 9.23 -8.47
N ALA A 367 3.64 10.42 -8.40
CA ALA A 367 3.12 11.62 -9.04
C ALA A 367 3.12 11.47 -10.58
N ILE A 368 4.25 11.06 -11.17
CA ILE A 368 4.37 10.85 -12.63
C ILE A 368 3.37 9.80 -13.10
N VAL A 369 3.25 8.69 -12.36
CA VAL A 369 2.31 7.61 -12.66
C VAL A 369 0.86 8.07 -12.54
N ALA A 370 0.53 8.86 -11.52
CA ALA A 370 -0.80 9.40 -11.33
C ALA A 370 -1.18 10.32 -12.51
N VAL A 371 -0.30 11.24 -12.91
CA VAL A 371 -0.49 12.07 -14.10
C VAL A 371 -0.68 11.20 -15.34
N ASN A 372 0.13 10.15 -15.53
CA ASN A 372 0.01 9.26 -16.69
C ASN A 372 -1.35 8.55 -16.76
N LYS A 373 -1.93 8.16 -15.61
CA LYS A 373 -3.29 7.59 -15.56
C LYS A 373 -4.36 8.61 -15.95
N ILE A 374 -4.11 9.90 -15.73
CA ILE A 374 -5.07 10.98 -15.96
C ILE A 374 -5.04 11.46 -17.42
N ILE A 375 -3.87 11.48 -18.06
CA ILE A 375 -3.72 12.08 -19.41
C ILE A 375 -4.59 11.39 -20.45
N SER A 376 -4.82 10.08 -20.34
CA SER A 376 -5.67 9.30 -21.25
C SER A 376 -7.14 9.76 -21.22
N SER A 377 -7.57 10.35 -20.11
CA SER A 377 -8.94 10.89 -19.93
C SER A 377 -9.02 12.40 -20.21
N CYS A 378 -7.89 13.09 -20.33
CA CYS A 378 -7.80 14.52 -20.59
C CYS A 378 -7.61 14.88 -22.06
N SER A 379 -8.00 14.01 -22.99
CA SER A 379 -7.79 14.24 -24.43
C SER A 379 -8.21 15.65 -24.85
N ASN A 380 -7.30 16.30 -25.59
CA ASN A 380 -7.47 17.59 -26.27
C ASN A 380 -7.29 18.84 -25.38
N ASN A 381 -6.44 18.79 -24.36
CA ASN A 381 -6.01 19.97 -23.61
C ASN A 381 -4.50 20.24 -23.79
N ALA A 382 -4.12 20.68 -24.99
CA ALA A 382 -2.72 20.92 -25.37
C ALA A 382 -1.97 21.84 -24.40
N LYS A 383 -2.63 22.86 -23.83
CA LYS A 383 -2.00 23.77 -22.84
C LYS A 383 -1.55 23.02 -21.57
N VAL A 384 -2.34 22.06 -21.11
CA VAL A 384 -2.00 21.22 -19.95
C VAL A 384 -0.86 20.27 -20.30
N TYR A 385 -0.89 19.65 -21.48
CA TYR A 385 0.19 18.79 -21.96
C TYR A 385 1.53 19.53 -22.05
N VAL A 386 1.54 20.75 -22.61
CA VAL A 386 2.74 21.60 -22.65
C VAL A 386 3.23 21.92 -21.23
N LYS A 387 2.32 22.21 -20.29
CA LYS A 387 2.69 22.46 -18.89
C LYS A 387 3.29 21.21 -18.23
N ILE A 388 2.71 20.03 -18.42
CA ILE A 388 3.27 18.77 -17.91
C ILE A 388 4.66 18.54 -18.50
N ALA A 389 4.82 18.66 -19.83
CA ALA A 389 6.11 18.45 -20.49
C ALA A 389 7.21 19.39 -19.96
N LYS A 390 6.88 20.67 -19.70
CA LYS A 390 7.82 21.61 -19.06
C LYS A 390 8.27 21.15 -17.67
N HIS A 391 7.35 20.68 -16.84
CA HIS A 391 7.69 20.15 -15.51
C HIS A 391 8.44 18.82 -15.59
N LEU A 392 8.22 18.03 -16.64
CA LEU A 392 8.82 16.73 -16.86
C LEU A 392 10.25 16.81 -17.41
N GLN A 393 10.59 17.92 -18.08
CA GLN A 393 11.88 18.12 -18.77
C GLN A 393 13.11 17.76 -17.91
N PRO A 394 13.23 18.18 -16.63
CA PRO A 394 14.39 17.85 -15.80
C PRO A 394 14.50 16.35 -15.49
N PHE A 395 13.37 15.64 -15.51
CA PHE A 395 13.27 14.24 -15.13
C PHE A 395 13.61 13.28 -16.28
N LEU A 396 13.73 13.77 -17.52
CA LEU A 396 14.07 12.95 -18.70
C LEU A 396 15.52 12.45 -18.70
N ALA A 397 16.39 13.09 -17.92
CA ALA A 397 17.80 12.72 -17.72
C ALA A 397 18.18 12.59 -16.25
N GLU A 398 17.21 12.29 -15.40
CA GLU A 398 17.47 12.20 -13.98
C GLU A 398 18.32 10.98 -13.62
N GLU A 399 19.12 11.11 -12.56
CA GLU A 399 19.97 10.03 -12.09
C GLU A 399 19.20 8.81 -11.57
N ARG A 400 17.98 9.03 -11.04
CA ARG A 400 17.11 7.97 -10.52
C ARG A 400 16.46 7.22 -11.68
N ASN A 401 17.02 6.05 -12.02
CA ASN A 401 16.64 5.29 -13.23
C ASN A 401 15.13 5.04 -13.36
N LYS A 402 14.43 4.73 -12.26
CA LYS A 402 12.98 4.47 -12.28
C LYS A 402 12.18 5.73 -12.61
N VAL A 403 12.56 6.87 -12.03
CA VAL A 403 11.92 8.16 -12.29
C VAL A 403 12.19 8.60 -13.73
N CYS A 404 13.44 8.47 -14.19
CA CYS A 404 13.82 8.72 -15.57
C CYS A 404 12.99 7.89 -16.55
N CYS A 405 12.85 6.58 -16.33
CA CYS A 405 12.01 5.73 -17.17
C CYS A 405 10.53 6.15 -17.15
N ALA A 406 9.98 6.45 -15.97
CA ALA A 406 8.60 6.89 -15.83
C ALA A 406 8.35 8.23 -16.53
N ALA A 407 9.31 9.17 -16.43
CA ALA A 407 9.25 10.47 -17.08
C ALA A 407 9.30 10.34 -18.60
N ASN A 408 10.25 9.56 -19.12
CA ASN A 408 10.34 9.28 -20.55
C ASN A 408 9.05 8.66 -21.09
N ARG A 409 8.46 7.70 -20.37
CA ARG A 409 7.17 7.11 -20.73
C ARG A 409 6.03 8.12 -20.75
N LEU A 410 5.89 8.95 -19.70
CA LEU A 410 4.85 9.98 -19.66
C LEU A 410 5.02 11.00 -20.79
N PHE A 411 6.25 11.41 -21.08
CA PHE A 411 6.53 12.34 -22.18
C PHE A 411 6.09 11.78 -23.52
N ARG A 412 6.44 10.52 -23.79
CA ARG A 412 5.99 9.79 -24.99
C ARG A 412 4.47 9.68 -25.05
N ASP A 413 3.83 9.26 -23.96
CA ASP A 413 2.37 9.09 -23.90
C ASP A 413 1.65 10.44 -24.14
N ILE A 414 2.23 11.57 -23.70
CA ILE A 414 1.70 12.91 -24.01
C ILE A 414 1.78 13.21 -25.52
N LEU A 415 2.91 12.93 -26.17
CA LEU A 415 3.08 13.19 -27.61
C LEU A 415 2.11 12.36 -28.46
N LEU A 416 1.87 11.10 -28.07
CA LEU A 416 0.94 10.21 -28.77
C LEU A 416 -0.53 10.61 -28.61
N ASN A 417 -0.88 11.32 -27.54
CA ASN A 417 -2.25 11.79 -27.27
C ASN A 417 -2.52 13.22 -27.77
N LEU A 418 -1.55 13.87 -28.43
CA LEU A 418 -1.70 15.24 -28.92
C LEU A 418 -2.38 15.28 -30.30
N ASP A 419 -3.38 16.16 -30.46
CA ASP A 419 -4.01 16.41 -31.75
C ASP A 419 -3.00 17.01 -32.76
N ALA A 420 -3.12 16.64 -34.05
CA ALA A 420 -2.24 17.15 -35.10
C ALA A 420 -2.21 18.69 -35.19
N LYS A 421 -3.34 19.36 -34.94
CA LYS A 421 -3.47 20.82 -34.94
C LYS A 421 -2.67 21.51 -33.82
N ASP A 422 -2.40 20.79 -32.74
CA ASP A 422 -1.76 21.30 -31.54
C ASP A 422 -0.25 20.99 -31.50
N LYS A 423 0.29 20.29 -32.51
CA LYS A 423 1.72 19.96 -32.61
C LYS A 423 2.63 21.18 -32.48
N THR A 424 2.22 22.33 -33.02
CA THR A 424 3.01 23.57 -32.98
C THR A 424 3.28 24.05 -31.56
N LEU A 425 2.32 23.86 -30.64
CA LEU A 425 2.45 24.26 -29.23
C LEU A 425 3.47 23.42 -28.47
N MET A 426 3.71 22.19 -28.90
CA MET A 426 4.60 21.23 -28.24
C MET A 426 5.99 21.17 -28.89
N ARG A 427 6.16 21.79 -30.07
CA ARG A 427 7.41 21.71 -30.85
C ARG A 427 8.63 22.16 -30.05
N ASP A 428 8.51 23.22 -29.26
CA ASP A 428 9.62 23.73 -28.45
C ASP A 428 10.07 22.73 -27.37
N GLN A 429 9.11 22.08 -26.70
CA GLN A 429 9.36 21.05 -25.68
C GLN A 429 9.94 19.76 -26.28
N VAL A 430 9.51 19.38 -27.49
CA VAL A 430 10.10 18.24 -28.21
C VAL A 430 11.55 18.53 -28.55
N LEU A 431 11.82 19.70 -29.16
CA LEU A 431 13.18 20.09 -29.54
C LEU A 431 14.11 20.21 -28.33
N SER A 432 13.66 20.76 -27.20
CA SER A 432 14.46 20.82 -25.97
C SER A 432 14.72 19.45 -25.35
N SER A 433 13.95 18.42 -25.70
CA SER A 433 14.12 17.07 -25.17
C SER A 433 15.09 16.22 -25.99
N ILE A 434 15.32 16.53 -27.26
CA ILE A 434 16.14 15.70 -28.16
C ILE A 434 17.56 15.54 -27.64
N VAL A 435 18.23 16.63 -27.25
CA VAL A 435 19.62 16.57 -26.76
C VAL A 435 19.72 15.67 -25.53
N THR A 436 18.83 15.87 -24.56
CA THR A 436 18.70 15.03 -23.35
C THR A 436 18.50 13.56 -23.71
N LEU A 437 17.56 13.24 -24.60
CA LEU A 437 17.26 11.85 -24.99
C LEU A 437 18.44 11.19 -25.71
N MET A 438 19.10 11.92 -26.62
CA MET A 438 20.27 11.45 -27.34
C MET A 438 21.42 11.16 -26.36
N VAL A 439 21.77 12.09 -25.48
CA VAL A 439 22.87 11.89 -24.51
C VAL A 439 22.66 10.64 -23.65
N ASN A 440 21.41 10.29 -23.32
CA ASN A 440 21.07 9.11 -22.51
C ASN A 440 20.87 7.81 -23.30
N LEU A 441 21.05 7.79 -24.63
CA LEU A 441 21.04 6.53 -25.38
C LEU A 441 22.21 5.60 -25.00
N GLN A 442 23.28 6.17 -24.45
CA GLN A 442 24.45 5.43 -23.98
C GLN A 442 24.43 5.16 -22.46
N ASP A 443 23.27 5.28 -21.81
CA ASP A 443 23.15 5.01 -20.37
C ASP A 443 23.52 3.54 -20.04
N PRO A 444 24.27 3.28 -18.94
CA PRO A 444 24.60 1.92 -18.53
C PRO A 444 23.36 1.08 -18.16
N ASP A 445 22.26 1.72 -17.72
CA ASP A 445 21.00 1.03 -17.47
C ASP A 445 20.24 0.81 -18.78
N LEU A 446 20.07 -0.48 -19.14
CA LEU A 446 19.40 -0.89 -20.37
C LEU A 446 17.96 -0.36 -20.47
N HIS A 447 17.24 -0.24 -19.36
CA HIS A 447 15.85 0.25 -19.38
C HIS A 447 15.81 1.76 -19.64
N VAL A 448 16.77 2.52 -19.11
CA VAL A 448 16.89 3.96 -19.39
C VAL A 448 17.18 4.17 -20.87
N ALA A 449 18.21 3.49 -21.39
CA ALA A 449 18.58 3.58 -22.81
C ALA A 449 17.43 3.18 -23.74
N GLU A 450 16.69 2.10 -23.42
CA GLU A 450 15.50 1.68 -24.15
C GLU A 450 14.39 2.74 -24.13
N ASN A 451 14.03 3.28 -22.97
CA ASN A 451 12.98 4.29 -22.86
C ASN A 451 13.37 5.60 -23.56
N CYS A 452 14.63 6.00 -23.49
CA CYS A 452 15.13 7.18 -24.22
C CYS A 452 15.06 6.97 -25.74
N ARG A 453 15.42 5.78 -26.24
CA ARG A 453 15.30 5.42 -27.67
C ARG A 453 13.84 5.43 -28.15
N ASP A 454 12.93 4.85 -27.38
CA ASP A 454 11.50 4.82 -27.71
C ASP A 454 10.93 6.24 -27.74
N SER A 455 11.27 7.07 -26.75
CA SER A 455 10.86 8.47 -26.70
C SER A 455 11.45 9.29 -27.84
N LEU A 456 12.73 9.10 -28.18
CA LEU A 456 13.38 9.78 -29.30
C LEU A 456 12.73 9.42 -30.63
N THR A 457 12.39 8.14 -30.82
CA THR A 457 11.67 7.67 -32.02
C THR A 457 10.34 8.41 -32.19
N VAL A 458 9.57 8.55 -31.10
CA VAL A 458 8.32 9.32 -31.13
C VAL A 458 8.55 10.81 -31.40
N CYS A 459 9.63 11.40 -30.88
CA CYS A 459 10.02 12.79 -31.22
C CYS A 459 10.34 12.97 -32.70
N ILE A 460 11.11 12.04 -33.30
CA ILE A 460 11.47 12.07 -34.72
C ILE A 460 10.21 11.97 -35.60
N ILE A 461 9.32 11.01 -35.29
CA ILE A 461 8.03 10.87 -35.98
C ILE A 461 7.17 12.13 -35.81
N PHE A 462 7.14 12.70 -34.61
CA PHE A 462 6.38 13.91 -34.31
C PHE A 462 6.83 15.10 -35.17
N LEU A 463 8.14 15.25 -35.35
CA LEU A 463 8.77 16.29 -36.15
C LEU A 463 8.77 16.03 -37.66
N GLU A 464 8.27 14.86 -38.08
CA GLU A 464 8.17 14.44 -39.49
C GLU A 464 9.55 14.30 -40.16
N TRP A 465 10.55 13.90 -39.38
CA TRP A 465 11.88 13.59 -39.89
C TRP A 465 11.89 12.16 -40.47
N THR A 466 12.19 12.03 -41.76
CA THR A 466 12.22 10.75 -42.46
C THR A 466 13.48 9.98 -42.06
N ALA A 467 13.33 8.99 -41.19
CA ALA A 467 14.41 8.04 -40.89
C ALA A 467 14.48 7.01 -42.04
N ASN A 468 15.51 7.10 -42.89
CA ASN A 468 15.84 6.00 -43.78
C ASN A 468 16.36 4.84 -42.93
N GLU A 469 15.84 3.62 -43.13
CA GLU A 469 16.10 2.44 -42.27
C GLU A 469 17.57 1.98 -42.22
N ASN A 470 18.47 2.60 -42.98
CA ASN A 470 19.88 2.20 -43.14
C ASN A 470 20.91 3.29 -42.76
N GLU A 471 20.49 4.45 -42.23
CA GLU A 471 21.42 5.49 -41.75
C GLU A 471 21.52 5.49 -40.22
N ASP A 472 22.71 5.79 -39.69
CA ASP A 472 22.93 5.98 -38.25
C ASP A 472 21.95 7.04 -37.71
N SER A 473 20.96 6.60 -36.93
CA SER A 473 19.89 7.46 -36.42
C SER A 473 20.42 8.67 -35.64
N TRP A 474 21.63 8.57 -35.09
CA TRP A 474 22.31 9.65 -34.40
C TRP A 474 22.70 10.80 -35.32
N ASP A 475 23.45 10.50 -36.39
CA ASP A 475 24.00 11.50 -37.30
C ASP A 475 22.90 12.19 -38.10
N THR A 476 21.92 11.41 -38.59
CA THR A 476 20.76 11.95 -39.31
C THR A 476 19.96 12.91 -38.42
N THR A 477 19.81 12.61 -37.13
CA THR A 477 19.13 13.50 -36.17
C THR A 477 19.89 14.82 -35.99
N CYS A 478 21.22 14.77 -35.82
CA CYS A 478 22.07 15.97 -35.74
C CYS A 478 21.98 16.84 -37.01
N LYS A 479 21.98 16.21 -38.19
CA LYS A 479 21.79 16.89 -39.47
C LYS A 479 20.44 17.61 -39.57
N HIS A 480 19.35 16.97 -39.15
CA HIS A 480 18.02 17.61 -39.14
C HIS A 480 17.96 18.81 -38.17
N LEU A 481 18.58 18.70 -36.98
CA LEU A 481 18.64 19.80 -36.02
C LEU A 481 19.32 21.05 -36.61
N VAL A 482 20.43 20.88 -37.33
CA VAL A 482 21.16 21.99 -37.97
C VAL A 482 20.39 22.54 -39.15
N LYS A 483 19.87 21.68 -40.03
CA LYS A 483 19.23 22.08 -41.29
C LYS A 483 17.86 22.73 -41.09
N GLU A 484 17.02 22.16 -40.23
CA GLU A 484 15.64 22.62 -40.04
C GLU A 484 15.48 23.64 -38.91
N HIS A 485 16.43 23.66 -37.96
CA HIS A 485 16.38 24.53 -36.77
C HIS A 485 17.66 25.33 -36.52
N PRO A 486 18.21 26.06 -37.52
CA PRO A 486 19.48 26.79 -37.38
C PRO A 486 19.49 27.81 -36.23
N GLY A 487 18.36 28.48 -35.99
CA GLY A 487 18.22 29.47 -34.91
C GLY A 487 18.30 28.90 -33.48
N LYS A 488 18.20 27.58 -33.31
CA LYS A 488 18.24 26.90 -32.00
C LYS A 488 19.52 26.11 -31.77
N VAL A 489 20.43 26.07 -32.74
CA VAL A 489 21.66 25.26 -32.67
C VAL A 489 22.51 25.64 -31.46
N ARG A 490 22.67 26.94 -31.18
CA ARG A 490 23.37 27.40 -29.97
C ARG A 490 22.74 26.87 -28.69
N THR A 491 21.41 26.83 -28.61
CA THR A 491 20.70 26.26 -27.45
C THR A 491 20.98 24.78 -27.29
N PHE A 492 21.01 24.01 -28.39
CA PHE A 492 21.35 22.58 -28.34
C PHE A 492 22.80 22.35 -27.88
N LEU A 493 23.75 23.17 -28.35
CA LEU A 493 25.15 23.11 -27.93
C LEU A 493 25.33 23.45 -26.45
N TYR A 494 24.67 24.50 -25.95
CA TYR A 494 24.71 24.83 -24.51
C TYR A 494 24.13 23.71 -23.66
N GLN A 495 23.00 23.13 -24.07
CA GLN A 495 22.41 22.00 -23.37
C GLN A 495 23.34 20.79 -23.35
N ALA A 496 24.01 20.47 -24.46
CA ALA A 496 24.99 19.39 -24.51
C ALA A 496 26.22 19.70 -23.64
N GLN A 497 26.64 20.96 -23.56
CA GLN A 497 27.76 21.39 -22.73
C GLN A 497 27.49 21.16 -21.24
N GLU A 498 26.26 21.33 -20.76
CA GLU A 498 25.88 21.00 -19.38
C GLU A 498 26.14 19.51 -19.07
N TYR A 499 25.82 18.62 -20.02
CA TYR A 499 26.09 17.18 -19.87
C TYR A 499 27.57 16.81 -19.93
N CYS A 500 28.45 17.66 -20.48
CA CYS A 500 29.89 17.46 -20.42
C CYS A 500 30.43 17.53 -18.99
N GLN A 501 29.69 18.16 -18.07
CA GLN A 501 30.00 18.23 -16.63
C GLN A 501 29.29 17.15 -15.80
N SER A 502 28.52 16.26 -16.44
CA SER A 502 27.79 15.19 -15.76
C SER A 502 28.74 14.25 -15.00
N PRO A 503 28.35 13.73 -13.81
CA PRO A 503 29.13 12.71 -13.12
C PRO A 503 29.27 11.42 -13.93
N ARG A 504 28.33 11.14 -14.84
CA ARG A 504 28.31 9.92 -15.67
C ARG A 504 29.25 10.04 -16.86
N LYS A 505 30.19 9.10 -16.97
CA LYS A 505 31.14 9.04 -18.11
C LYS A 505 30.41 8.87 -19.45
N SER A 506 29.38 8.03 -19.50
CA SER A 506 28.56 7.81 -20.70
C SER A 506 27.94 9.11 -21.20
N SER A 507 27.30 9.88 -20.31
CA SER A 507 26.69 11.17 -20.66
C SER A 507 27.74 12.18 -21.15
N ARG A 508 28.91 12.26 -20.52
CA ARG A 508 30.00 13.15 -20.99
C ARG A 508 30.48 12.78 -22.40
N THR A 509 30.66 11.49 -22.66
CA THR A 509 31.09 11.00 -23.98
C THR A 509 30.02 11.28 -25.04
N ALA A 510 28.76 10.94 -24.78
CA ALA A 510 27.66 11.19 -25.70
C ALA A 510 27.44 12.69 -25.98
N ALA A 511 27.60 13.54 -24.97
CA ALA A 511 27.54 14.99 -25.12
C ALA A 511 28.65 15.55 -26.00
N THR A 512 29.89 15.06 -25.84
CA THR A 512 31.02 15.44 -26.68
C THR A 512 30.77 15.01 -28.13
N MET A 513 30.34 13.76 -28.34
CA MET A 513 29.97 13.25 -29.67
C MET A 513 28.85 14.07 -30.33
N PHE A 514 27.87 14.52 -29.54
CA PHE A 514 26.79 15.38 -30.03
C PHE A 514 27.31 16.76 -30.47
N ILE A 515 28.15 17.41 -29.65
CA ILE A 515 28.75 18.71 -29.99
C ILE A 515 29.56 18.61 -31.28
N ASP A 516 30.43 17.60 -31.38
CA ASP A 516 31.29 17.40 -32.55
C ASP A 516 30.46 17.20 -33.82
N SER A 517 29.44 16.32 -33.77
CA SER A 517 28.54 16.06 -34.91
C SER A 517 27.76 17.32 -35.34
N ILE A 518 27.22 18.10 -34.39
CA ILE A 518 26.53 19.35 -34.73
C ILE A 518 27.47 20.36 -35.42
N LEU A 519 28.72 20.49 -34.93
CA LEU A 519 29.70 21.38 -35.54
C LEU A 519 30.09 20.92 -36.95
N GLU A 520 30.28 19.62 -37.16
CA GLU A 520 30.55 19.05 -38.50
C GLU A 520 29.41 19.34 -39.49
N HIS A 521 28.16 19.15 -39.06
CA HIS A 521 27.00 19.45 -39.90
C HIS A 521 26.85 20.95 -40.20
N MET A 522 27.21 21.84 -39.26
CA MET A 522 27.25 23.29 -39.51
C MET A 522 28.32 23.68 -40.54
N GLU A 523 29.48 23.04 -40.55
CA GLU A 523 30.53 23.30 -41.55
C GLU A 523 30.10 22.86 -42.94
N SER A 524 29.47 21.68 -43.04
CA SER A 524 29.00 21.12 -44.30
C SER A 524 27.86 21.93 -44.95
N SER A 525 27.08 22.67 -44.15
CA SER A 525 25.92 23.44 -44.62
C SER A 525 26.24 24.89 -45.07
N CYS A 526 27.53 25.29 -45.10
CA CYS A 526 28.03 26.54 -45.69
C CYS A 526 27.46 27.86 -45.13
N THR A 527 26.76 27.87 -44.00
CA THR A 527 26.04 29.08 -43.55
C THR A 527 26.87 30.06 -42.72
N GLN A 528 27.86 29.67 -41.91
CA GLN A 528 28.68 30.62 -41.10
C GLN A 528 30.05 30.03 -40.63
N LYS A 529 31.07 29.97 -41.50
CA LYS A 529 32.42 29.49 -41.11
C LYS A 529 33.03 30.24 -39.91
N SER A 530 32.86 31.57 -39.86
CA SER A 530 33.38 32.41 -38.77
C SER A 530 32.70 32.15 -37.42
N GLU A 531 31.43 31.77 -37.42
CA GLU A 531 30.67 31.46 -36.21
C GLU A 531 31.02 30.06 -35.67
N VAL A 532 31.22 29.09 -36.57
CA VAL A 532 31.68 27.74 -36.23
C VAL A 532 33.03 27.80 -35.51
N ASP A 533 33.98 28.60 -35.99
CA ASP A 533 35.31 28.71 -35.37
C ASP A 533 35.24 29.32 -33.95
N VAL A 534 34.32 30.24 -33.71
CA VAL A 534 34.07 30.82 -32.38
C VAL A 534 33.43 29.79 -31.46
N LEU A 535 32.42 29.06 -31.94
CA LEU A 535 31.74 28.03 -31.16
C LEU A 535 32.69 26.86 -30.85
N ARG A 536 33.48 26.39 -31.82
CA ARG A 536 34.52 25.36 -31.62
C ARG A 536 35.52 25.79 -30.55
N LYS A 537 36.03 27.02 -30.60
CA LYS A 537 36.91 27.53 -29.53
C LYS A 537 36.22 27.59 -28.16
N THR A 538 34.93 27.87 -28.13
CA THR A 538 34.15 27.97 -26.88
C THR A 538 33.90 26.59 -26.25
N PHE A 539 33.53 25.59 -27.06
CA PHE A 539 33.15 24.26 -26.58
C PHE A 539 34.33 23.28 -26.49
N CYS A 540 35.36 23.39 -27.33
CA CYS A 540 36.55 22.53 -27.23
C CYS A 540 37.49 22.95 -26.08
N ASN A 541 37.57 24.25 -25.73
CA ASN A 541 38.42 24.73 -24.63
C ASN A 541 37.80 24.52 -23.23
N SER A 542 36.52 24.14 -23.15
CA SER A 542 35.80 23.88 -21.89
C SER A 542 35.78 22.40 -21.50
N GLN A 543 36.50 21.53 -22.21
CA GLN A 543 36.71 20.16 -21.76
C GLN A 543 37.64 20.14 -20.53
N PRO A 544 37.24 19.53 -19.39
CA PRO A 544 38.12 19.38 -18.26
C PRO A 544 39.33 18.52 -18.65
N GLU A 545 40.51 18.95 -18.19
CA GLU A 545 41.81 18.36 -18.47
C GLU A 545 41.78 16.82 -18.52
N LYS A 546 42.44 16.28 -19.54
CA LYS A 546 42.72 14.85 -19.76
C LYS A 546 43.14 14.17 -18.45
N GLN A 547 42.21 13.54 -17.73
CA GLN A 547 42.57 12.51 -16.77
C GLN A 547 43.01 11.26 -17.54
N ARG A 548 44.24 10.83 -17.24
CA ARG A 548 45.02 9.80 -17.94
C ARG A 548 44.21 8.52 -18.21
N PRO A 549 44.45 7.81 -19.33
CA PRO A 549 43.83 6.52 -19.57
C PRO A 549 44.33 5.49 -18.54
N VAL A 550 43.44 5.05 -17.66
CA VAL A 550 43.63 3.82 -16.86
C VAL A 550 43.33 2.64 -17.79
N PRO A 551 44.17 1.59 -17.82
CA PRO A 551 44.16 0.59 -18.89
C PRO A 551 42.85 -0.21 -18.97
N VAL A 552 42.46 -0.49 -20.20
CA VAL A 552 41.37 -1.37 -20.59
C VAL A 552 41.64 -2.77 -20.02
N VAL A 553 40.81 -3.21 -19.08
CA VAL A 553 40.69 -4.63 -18.75
C VAL A 553 39.55 -5.18 -19.60
N GLU A 554 39.90 -5.99 -20.60
CA GLU A 554 38.95 -6.75 -21.41
C GLU A 554 38.11 -7.68 -20.50
N SER A 555 36.80 -7.44 -20.44
CA SER A 555 35.86 -8.28 -19.69
C SER A 555 35.41 -9.50 -20.51
N LYS A 556 36.34 -10.43 -20.75
CA LYS A 556 35.97 -11.82 -21.11
C LYS A 556 35.97 -12.68 -19.85
N LYS A 557 34.75 -12.96 -19.35
CA LYS A 557 34.32 -13.96 -18.33
C LYS A 557 33.73 -13.34 -17.06
N ALA A 558 32.48 -12.88 -17.17
CA ALA A 558 31.50 -12.95 -16.09
C ALA A 558 30.12 -13.35 -16.68
N ARG A 559 30.11 -14.41 -17.51
CA ARG A 559 28.88 -15.17 -17.79
C ARG A 559 28.83 -16.28 -16.74
N ARG A 560 27.66 -16.42 -16.10
CA ARG A 560 27.31 -17.35 -15.01
C ARG A 560 27.57 -16.77 -13.62
N PHE A 561 26.60 -16.01 -13.12
CA PHE A 561 25.75 -16.31 -11.97
C PHE A 561 24.72 -15.17 -11.83
N CYS A 562 23.57 -15.44 -11.20
CA CYS A 562 22.39 -14.57 -11.02
C CYS A 562 21.36 -14.53 -12.17
N SER A 563 20.73 -15.68 -12.43
CA SER A 563 19.55 -15.79 -13.30
C SER A 563 18.21 -15.96 -12.54
N ASN A 564 18.05 -15.51 -11.27
CA ASN A 564 16.83 -15.80 -10.50
C ASN A 564 16.35 -14.77 -9.45
N LEU A 565 16.58 -13.46 -9.60
CA LEU A 565 16.13 -12.49 -8.58
C LEU A 565 15.26 -11.30 -9.00
N PHE A 566 14.89 -11.12 -10.27
CA PHE A 566 14.10 -9.93 -10.64
C PHE A 566 12.94 -10.24 -11.60
N ARG A 567 11.87 -10.82 -11.02
CA ARG A 567 10.51 -10.85 -11.58
C ARG A 567 9.62 -9.83 -10.85
N CYS A 568 9.94 -8.53 -10.93
CA CYS A 568 9.07 -7.46 -10.41
C CYS A 568 8.72 -6.39 -11.45
N SER A 569 8.60 -6.75 -12.74
CA SER A 569 8.19 -5.83 -13.82
C SER A 569 6.72 -5.97 -14.28
N ARG A 570 5.82 -6.53 -13.46
CA ARG A 570 4.40 -6.75 -13.85
C ARG A 570 3.36 -5.78 -13.26
N TYR A 571 3.76 -4.67 -12.64
CA TYR A 571 2.82 -3.80 -11.92
C TYR A 571 2.16 -2.66 -12.71
N PHE A 572 2.29 -2.63 -14.03
CA PHE A 572 1.41 -1.83 -14.89
C PHE A 572 0.65 -2.77 -15.84
N PRO A 573 -0.69 -2.85 -15.78
CA PRO A 573 -1.43 -3.57 -16.79
C PRO A 573 -1.12 -2.94 -18.15
N ARG A 574 -0.73 -3.77 -19.11
CA ARG A 574 -0.81 -3.41 -20.53
C ARG A 574 -2.30 -3.16 -20.81
N CYS A 575 -2.69 -1.90 -21.00
CA CYS A 575 -3.97 -1.58 -21.61
C CYS A 575 -3.94 -2.16 -23.04
N ARG A 576 -4.95 -2.96 -23.38
CA ARG A 576 -5.33 -3.19 -24.77
C ARG A 576 -6.07 -1.97 -25.29
#